data_AF-A0A7J6QRS6-F1
#
_entry.id   AF-A0A7J6QRS6-F1
#
_cell.length_a   1.000
_cell.length_b   1.000
_cell.length_c   1.000
_cell.angle_alpha   90.00
_cell.angle_beta   90.00
_cell.angle_gamma   90.00
#
_symmetry.space_group_name_H-M   'P 1'
#
loop_
_entity.id
_entity.type
_entity.pdbx_description
1 polymer ?
#
loop_
_entity_poly.entity_id
_entity_poly.type
_entity_poly.pdbx_seq_one_letter_code
_entity_poly.pdbx_strand_id
1 'polypeptide(L)'
;MPARGATARTDSHQPGLPRGNNFTAPKRHRATLSVDGVIRILTYNVRSIRAHIVEIKKMSVEWLSREVDILVFTESWLKSGDETPRLPGYVEAGRKDRSENWGSKEGRGGGVLIYVRDRMGYSIDQIDYNRGTIHEGIDFLSINIRRGGKRRIQLVGVYVPPNLSDEVWEEQILDWNIRSNEKGALVIAGDINSHGSWSSMSTVAGDRIEEWCVTKGIEILNDPVIPTRIATTTNSMGDRIIQLSSPDVIMVKTADAINSMWESFPEESCGSDHITIQINLLWSDKTNLGHVKYRKKWKLKKADWDLFRERLRVYCVDSMKDGGRYQNAQELYDLLESNIKSALIEAVPRTTRAREYIWWTDEVEGAVKTRREALKKFRESGLEEDGDIYEQARGGE
;
A
#
# COMPACT_ATOMS: atom_id res chain seq x y z
N MET A 1 49.09 55.82 8.01
CA MET A 1 49.28 55.38 9.41
C MET A 1 47.93 55.42 10.12
N PRO A 2 47.69 54.50 11.06
CA PRO A 2 46.55 53.54 11.04
C PRO A 2 45.53 53.84 12.18
N ALA A 3 44.43 53.14 12.45
CA ALA A 3 44.11 51.71 12.38
C ALA A 3 42.63 51.43 12.81
N ARG A 4 42.21 50.18 12.58
CA ARG A 4 41.15 49.37 13.27
C ARG A 4 39.68 49.67 12.89
N GLY A 5 38.83 48.70 12.58
CA GLY A 5 38.91 47.24 12.67
C GLY A 5 37.75 46.67 13.52
N ALA A 6 37.22 45.51 13.09
CA ALA A 6 36.29 44.59 13.74
C ALA A 6 34.78 44.86 13.49
N THR A 7 34.15 44.20 12.49
CA THR A 7 33.60 42.83 12.46
C THR A 7 32.41 42.61 13.40
N ALA A 8 31.21 42.62 12.81
CA ALA A 8 29.98 42.14 13.41
C ALA A 8 30.03 40.61 13.56
N ARG A 9 29.85 40.12 14.78
CA ARG A 9 29.52 38.72 15.06
C ARG A 9 28.00 38.58 14.99
N THR A 10 27.52 37.85 14.00
CA THR A 10 26.17 37.27 14.04
C THR A 10 26.31 35.86 14.59
N ASP A 11 25.87 35.66 15.83
CA ASP A 11 25.78 34.35 16.46
C ASP A 11 24.70 33.53 15.73
N SER A 12 25.14 32.65 14.83
CA SER A 12 24.31 31.59 14.27
C SER A 12 24.16 30.48 15.31
N HIS A 13 23.12 30.56 16.14
CA HIS A 13 22.63 29.41 16.89
C HIS A 13 22.03 28.40 15.90
N GLN A 14 22.84 27.44 15.46
CA GLN A 14 22.31 26.18 14.94
C GLN A 14 21.82 25.35 16.13
N PRO A 15 20.54 24.97 16.21
CA PRO A 15 20.10 24.01 17.20
C PRO A 15 20.72 22.64 16.86
N GLY A 16 21.57 22.15 17.76
CA GLY A 16 22.20 20.85 17.64
C GLY A 16 21.17 19.73 17.55
N LEU A 17 21.34 18.85 16.56
CA LEU A 17 20.61 17.59 16.45
C LEU A 17 20.82 16.76 17.73
N PRO A 18 19.75 16.28 18.40
CA PRO A 18 19.91 15.43 19.57
C PRO A 18 20.58 14.11 19.17
N ARG A 19 21.75 13.86 19.77
CA ARG A 19 22.40 12.55 19.71
C ARG A 19 21.61 11.54 20.54
N GLY A 20 21.19 10.47 19.87
CA GLY A 20 21.13 9.11 20.41
C GLY A 20 20.33 8.87 21.67
N ASN A 21 19.04 8.55 21.50
CA ASN A 21 18.39 7.57 22.38
C ASN A 21 18.14 6.29 21.58
N ASN A 22 18.82 5.23 21.99
CA ASN A 22 18.63 3.87 21.51
C ASN A 22 17.20 3.41 21.82
N PHE A 23 16.27 3.68 20.90
CA PHE A 23 15.01 2.95 20.82
C PHE A 23 15.25 1.73 19.96
N THR A 24 15.45 0.59 20.61
CA THR A 24 15.29 -0.71 19.97
C THR A 24 13.85 -0.82 19.48
N ALA A 25 13.66 -0.65 18.17
CA ALA A 25 12.38 -0.92 17.52
C ALA A 25 11.91 -2.32 17.93
N PRO A 26 10.67 -2.49 18.42
CA PRO A 26 10.18 -3.81 18.77
C PRO A 26 10.25 -4.69 17.51
N LYS A 27 10.96 -5.81 17.63
CA LYS A 27 10.99 -6.86 16.60
C LYS A 27 9.54 -7.30 16.35
N ARG A 28 8.91 -6.76 15.31
CA ARG A 28 7.57 -7.17 14.88
C ARG A 28 7.69 -8.57 14.29
N HIS A 29 7.28 -9.57 15.06
CA HIS A 29 7.05 -10.91 14.55
C HIS A 29 5.95 -10.83 13.49
N ARG A 30 6.34 -10.98 12.22
CA ARG A 30 5.45 -10.97 11.05
C ARG A 30 4.70 -12.30 10.98
N ALA A 31 3.71 -12.47 11.85
CA ALA A 31 2.68 -13.50 11.72
C ALA A 31 1.46 -12.86 11.05
N THR A 32 1.33 -12.98 9.73
CA THR A 32 0.10 -12.67 9.01
C THR A 32 -0.97 -13.67 9.43
N LEU A 33 -1.69 -13.35 10.50
CA LEU A 33 -2.97 -13.97 10.80
C LEU A 33 -3.96 -13.49 9.74
N SER A 34 -4.41 -14.44 8.96
CA SER A 34 -5.62 -14.37 8.16
C SER A 34 -6.79 -14.29 9.14
N VAL A 35 -7.19 -13.08 9.51
CA VAL A 35 -8.33 -12.84 10.38
C VAL A 35 -9.56 -12.77 9.48
N ASP A 36 -10.42 -13.78 9.59
CA ASP A 36 -11.76 -13.73 8.99
C ASP A 36 -12.42 -12.41 9.40
N GLY A 37 -12.92 -11.65 8.41
CA GLY A 37 -13.55 -10.35 8.67
C GLY A 37 -12.61 -9.15 8.65
N VAL A 38 -11.46 -9.19 7.99
CA VAL A 38 -10.73 -7.98 7.58
C VAL A 38 -10.79 -7.83 6.06
N ILE A 39 -11.03 -6.61 5.59
CA ILE A 39 -10.91 -6.23 4.18
C ILE A 39 -9.69 -5.32 4.04
N ARG A 40 -8.76 -5.73 3.19
CA ARG A 40 -7.49 -5.02 2.98
C ARG A 40 -7.52 -4.28 1.64
N ILE A 41 -7.42 -2.96 1.70
CA ILE A 41 -7.44 -2.08 0.52
C ILE A 41 -6.08 -1.43 0.42
N LEU A 42 -5.41 -1.60 -0.70
CA LEU A 42 -4.10 -1.03 -1.01
C LEU A 42 -4.28 0.05 -2.06
N THR A 43 -3.69 1.22 -1.85
CA THR A 43 -3.66 2.33 -2.82
C THR A 43 -2.23 2.69 -3.18
N TYR A 44 -2.02 3.03 -4.45
CA TYR A 44 -0.69 3.28 -4.99
C TYR A 44 -0.77 4.12 -6.27
N ASN A 45 -0.13 5.30 -6.28
CA ASN A 45 0.13 6.03 -7.52
C ASN A 45 1.23 5.32 -8.32
N VAL A 46 0.83 4.70 -9.43
CA VAL A 46 1.69 3.82 -10.21
C VAL A 46 2.55 4.56 -11.23
N ARG A 47 2.31 5.85 -11.50
CA ARG A 47 2.96 6.63 -12.57
C ARG A 47 3.14 5.84 -13.88
N SER A 48 2.02 5.42 -14.47
CA SER A 48 1.92 4.46 -15.59
C SER A 48 1.96 2.99 -15.18
N ILE A 49 0.79 2.36 -15.18
CA ILE A 49 0.71 0.91 -14.94
C ILE A 49 1.46 0.10 -16.00
N ARG A 50 1.58 0.62 -17.23
CA ARG A 50 2.26 -0.08 -18.34
C ARG A 50 3.77 -0.06 -18.20
N ALA A 51 4.35 1.06 -17.81
CA ALA A 51 5.79 1.18 -17.57
C ALA A 51 6.25 0.19 -16.47
N HIS A 52 5.40 -0.03 -15.47
CA HIS A 52 5.71 -0.83 -14.29
C HIS A 52 5.03 -2.22 -14.28
N ILE A 53 4.43 -2.66 -15.40
CA ILE A 53 3.53 -3.83 -15.40
C ILE A 53 4.20 -5.15 -14.99
N VAL A 54 5.48 -5.34 -15.33
CA VAL A 54 6.23 -6.57 -15.01
C VAL A 54 6.36 -6.69 -13.49
N GLU A 55 6.78 -5.62 -12.81
CA GLU A 55 6.90 -5.62 -11.35
C GLU A 55 5.54 -5.60 -10.66
N ILE A 56 4.57 -4.83 -11.16
CA ILE A 56 3.20 -4.82 -10.60
C ILE A 56 2.56 -6.22 -10.66
N LYS A 57 2.78 -7.00 -11.73
CA LYS A 57 2.31 -8.40 -11.80
C LYS A 57 3.00 -9.29 -10.77
N LYS A 58 4.29 -9.07 -10.48
CA LYS A 58 5.00 -9.82 -9.43
C LYS A 58 4.45 -9.42 -8.06
N MET A 59 4.25 -8.13 -7.84
CA MET A 59 3.73 -7.60 -6.60
C MET A 59 2.29 -8.02 -6.33
N SER A 60 1.43 -8.13 -7.35
CA SER A 60 0.06 -8.62 -7.17
C SER A 60 0.03 -10.01 -6.53
N VAL A 61 0.98 -10.89 -6.88
CA VAL A 61 1.10 -12.22 -6.30
C VAL A 61 1.53 -12.17 -4.83
N GLU A 62 2.36 -11.20 -4.47
CA GLU A 62 2.78 -10.91 -3.09
C GLU A 62 1.63 -10.32 -2.27
N TRP A 63 0.89 -9.36 -2.83
CA TRP A 63 -0.32 -8.80 -2.26
C TRP A 63 -1.39 -9.86 -2.00
N LEU A 64 -1.59 -10.83 -2.92
CA LEU A 64 -2.45 -12.00 -2.66
C LEU A 64 -2.01 -12.83 -1.45
N SER A 65 -0.69 -12.96 -1.26
CA SER A 65 -0.12 -13.74 -0.14
C SER A 65 -0.23 -13.00 1.18
N ARG A 66 -0.30 -11.66 1.13
CA ARG A 66 -0.65 -10.77 2.23
C ARG A 66 -2.16 -10.58 2.40
N GLU A 67 -2.95 -11.28 1.57
CA GLU A 67 -4.41 -11.21 1.56
C GLU A 67 -4.96 -9.80 1.33
N VAL A 68 -4.32 -9.03 0.45
CA VAL A 68 -4.88 -7.78 -0.05
C VAL A 68 -6.09 -8.11 -0.92
N ASP A 69 -7.23 -7.48 -0.60
CA ASP A 69 -8.51 -7.76 -1.23
C ASP A 69 -8.79 -6.82 -2.40
N ILE A 70 -8.41 -5.56 -2.28
CA ILE A 70 -8.73 -4.51 -3.24
C ILE A 70 -7.46 -3.69 -3.52
N LEU A 71 -7.22 -3.38 -4.79
CA LEU A 71 -6.14 -2.52 -5.25
C LEU A 71 -6.74 -1.27 -5.89
N VAL A 72 -6.23 -0.10 -5.51
CA VAL A 72 -6.57 1.20 -6.09
C VAL A 72 -5.30 1.77 -6.68
N PHE A 73 -5.28 1.97 -7.99
CA PHE A 73 -4.18 2.63 -8.68
C PHE A 73 -4.62 3.99 -9.17
N THR A 74 -3.81 5.01 -8.89
CA THR A 74 -3.91 6.34 -9.48
C THR A 74 -2.79 6.52 -10.50
N GLU A 75 -2.96 7.46 -11.42
CA GLU A 75 -2.03 7.67 -12.53
C GLU A 75 -1.79 6.40 -13.36
N SER A 76 -2.87 5.68 -13.71
CA SER A 76 -2.78 4.51 -14.58
C SER A 76 -2.17 4.85 -15.95
N TRP A 77 -2.41 6.09 -16.41
CA TRP A 77 -2.02 6.63 -17.73
C TRP A 77 -2.54 5.80 -18.91
N LEU A 78 -3.59 5.01 -18.69
CA LEU A 78 -4.27 4.28 -19.75
C LEU A 78 -5.25 5.20 -20.48
N LYS A 79 -5.46 4.94 -21.77
CA LYS A 79 -6.44 5.62 -22.64
C LYS A 79 -7.59 4.70 -23.02
N SER A 80 -8.70 5.24 -23.50
CA SER A 80 -9.89 4.45 -23.85
C SER A 80 -9.63 3.28 -24.81
N GLY A 81 -8.65 3.39 -25.70
CA GLY A 81 -8.22 2.33 -26.62
C GLY A 81 -7.24 1.30 -26.02
N ASP A 82 -6.72 1.54 -24.82
CA ASP A 82 -5.77 0.68 -24.16
C ASP A 82 -6.45 -0.50 -23.47
N GLU A 83 -5.91 -1.70 -23.63
CA GLU A 83 -6.32 -2.85 -22.82
C GLU A 83 -5.94 -2.65 -21.34
N THR A 84 -6.88 -2.96 -20.44
CA THR A 84 -6.59 -3.02 -19.01
C THR A 84 -5.64 -4.19 -18.71
N PRO A 85 -4.50 -3.95 -18.04
CA PRO A 85 -3.55 -5.02 -17.76
C PRO A 85 -4.12 -6.12 -16.86
N ARG A 86 -3.88 -7.39 -17.20
CA ARG A 86 -4.30 -8.50 -16.32
C ARG A 86 -3.32 -8.69 -15.17
N LEU A 87 -3.82 -8.64 -13.94
CA LEU A 87 -3.05 -8.89 -12.73
C LEU A 87 -3.36 -10.28 -12.15
N PRO A 88 -2.35 -11.13 -11.90
CA PRO A 88 -2.56 -12.44 -11.28
C PRO A 88 -3.42 -12.37 -10.01
N GLY A 89 -4.52 -13.13 -10.00
CA GLY A 89 -5.46 -13.28 -8.88
C GLY A 89 -6.32 -12.06 -8.56
N TYR A 90 -6.36 -11.07 -9.45
CA TYR A 90 -7.26 -9.92 -9.35
C TYR A 90 -8.07 -9.78 -10.65
N VAL A 91 -9.26 -9.21 -10.53
CA VAL A 91 -10.13 -8.84 -11.65
C VAL A 91 -10.40 -7.34 -11.61
N GLU A 92 -10.48 -6.72 -12.78
CA GLU A 92 -10.83 -5.31 -12.90
C GLU A 92 -12.25 -5.09 -12.33
N ALA A 93 -12.37 -4.14 -11.41
CA ALA A 93 -13.63 -3.75 -10.81
C ALA A 93 -14.16 -2.42 -11.36
N GLY A 94 -13.26 -1.55 -11.79
CA GLY A 94 -13.62 -0.31 -12.47
C GLY A 94 -12.38 0.44 -12.94
N ARG A 95 -12.57 1.25 -13.97
CA ARG A 95 -11.51 2.04 -14.60
C ARG A 95 -12.05 3.38 -15.08
N LYS A 96 -11.35 4.45 -14.75
CA LYS A 96 -11.59 5.80 -15.23
C LYS A 96 -10.31 6.32 -15.88
N ASP A 97 -10.36 6.52 -17.19
CA ASP A 97 -9.27 7.16 -17.92
C ASP A 97 -9.43 8.68 -17.89
N ARG A 98 -8.31 9.38 -17.93
CA ARG A 98 -8.28 10.83 -18.10
C ARG A 98 -8.74 11.21 -19.51
N SER A 99 -9.52 12.28 -19.61
CA SER A 99 -9.90 12.86 -20.90
C SER A 99 -8.69 13.43 -21.64
N GLU A 100 -8.57 13.16 -22.94
CA GLU A 100 -7.41 13.53 -23.77
C GLU A 100 -7.14 15.04 -23.84
N ASN A 101 -8.13 15.88 -23.53
CA ASN A 101 -8.02 17.34 -23.55
C ASN A 101 -7.29 17.93 -22.33
N TRP A 102 -6.89 17.11 -21.36
CA TRP A 102 -6.36 17.59 -20.07
C TRP A 102 -4.98 17.01 -19.75
N GLY A 103 -3.95 17.86 -19.71
CA GLY A 103 -2.55 17.48 -19.48
C GLY A 103 -1.59 18.13 -20.47
N SER A 104 -0.28 17.91 -20.29
CA SER A 104 0.81 18.45 -21.14
C SER A 104 0.55 18.26 -22.64
N LYS A 105 1.31 18.92 -23.53
CA LYS A 105 1.21 18.81 -25.01
C LYS A 105 1.15 17.37 -25.58
N GLU A 106 1.37 16.34 -24.76
CA GLU A 106 1.30 14.91 -25.09
C GLU A 106 0.08 14.14 -24.50
N GLY A 107 -0.77 14.75 -23.67
CA GLY A 107 -1.99 14.12 -23.13
C GLY A 107 -1.73 12.86 -22.28
N ARG A 108 -0.60 12.81 -21.56
CA ARG A 108 -0.22 11.69 -20.68
C ARG A 108 -0.28 12.13 -19.22
N GLY A 109 -1.03 11.41 -18.39
CA GLY A 109 -1.19 11.68 -16.96
C GLY A 109 -2.54 11.19 -16.42
N GLY A 110 -2.63 10.91 -15.12
CA GLY A 110 -3.89 10.58 -14.44
C GLY A 110 -4.54 9.24 -14.76
N GLY A 111 -5.83 9.16 -14.48
CA GLY A 111 -6.63 7.94 -14.51
C GLY A 111 -6.61 7.17 -13.18
N VAL A 112 -7.70 6.44 -12.93
CA VAL A 112 -7.92 5.61 -11.73
C VAL A 112 -8.32 4.20 -12.16
N LEU A 113 -7.76 3.19 -11.51
CA LEU A 113 -8.03 1.79 -11.80
C LEU A 113 -8.19 1.01 -10.51
N ILE A 114 -9.30 0.30 -10.37
CA ILE A 114 -9.61 -0.49 -9.18
C ILE A 114 -9.70 -1.96 -9.57
N TYR A 115 -9.00 -2.80 -8.81
CA TYR A 115 -9.09 -4.25 -8.90
C TYR A 115 -9.63 -4.86 -7.61
N VAL A 116 -10.38 -5.94 -7.74
CA VAL A 116 -10.80 -6.79 -6.60
C VAL A 116 -10.21 -8.18 -6.75
N ARG A 117 -9.90 -8.82 -5.64
CA ARG A 117 -9.34 -10.17 -5.62
C ARG A 117 -10.30 -11.18 -6.26
N ASP A 118 -9.77 -11.99 -7.17
CA ASP A 118 -10.53 -13.05 -7.85
C ASP A 118 -11.08 -14.06 -6.83
N ARG A 119 -12.30 -14.56 -7.08
CA ARG A 119 -12.99 -15.63 -6.33
C ARG A 119 -13.36 -15.34 -4.87
N MET A 120 -13.36 -14.08 -4.45
CA MET A 120 -13.79 -13.68 -3.10
C MET A 120 -15.31 -13.48 -2.95
N GLY A 121 -16.10 -13.82 -3.98
CA GLY A 121 -17.56 -13.62 -3.97
C GLY A 121 -17.96 -12.14 -3.91
N TYR A 122 -17.06 -11.23 -4.33
CA TYR A 122 -17.38 -9.81 -4.41
C TYR A 122 -18.44 -9.58 -5.50
N SER A 123 -19.47 -8.81 -5.20
CA SER A 123 -20.35 -8.23 -6.21
C SER A 123 -20.11 -6.73 -6.30
N ILE A 124 -20.03 -6.23 -7.53
CA ILE A 124 -19.93 -4.81 -7.84
C ILE A 124 -21.33 -4.36 -8.27
N ASP A 125 -22.01 -3.60 -7.41
CA ASP A 125 -23.43 -3.28 -7.63
C ASP A 125 -23.63 -1.99 -8.44
N GLN A 126 -22.73 -1.02 -8.28
CA GLN A 126 -22.82 0.29 -8.90
C GLN A 126 -21.42 0.84 -9.09
N ILE A 127 -21.17 1.33 -10.31
CA ILE A 127 -20.00 2.13 -10.63
C ILE A 127 -20.53 3.52 -10.98
N ASP A 128 -20.10 4.52 -10.22
CA ASP A 128 -20.39 5.92 -10.51
C ASP A 128 -19.10 6.58 -11.02
N TYR A 129 -19.13 6.89 -12.30
CA TYR A 129 -18.20 7.79 -12.95
C TYR A 129 -18.85 9.16 -12.92
N ASN A 130 -18.19 10.19 -12.36
CA ASN A 130 -18.63 11.60 -12.32
C ASN A 130 -20.00 11.85 -12.96
N ARG A 131 -21.08 11.61 -12.19
CA ARG A 131 -22.43 12.05 -12.55
C ARG A 131 -22.63 13.46 -12.03
N GLY A 132 -21.99 14.41 -12.71
CA GLY A 132 -22.09 15.83 -12.44
C GLY A 132 -21.43 16.59 -13.57
N THR A 133 -22.15 17.55 -14.14
CA THR A 133 -21.67 18.51 -15.12
C THR A 133 -20.32 19.10 -14.70
N ILE A 134 -19.30 18.89 -15.55
CA ILE A 134 -18.14 19.75 -15.84
C ILE A 134 -17.37 20.16 -14.56
N HIS A 135 -16.15 19.67 -14.33
CA HIS A 135 -14.97 20.42 -14.75
C HIS A 135 -13.75 19.47 -14.90
N GLU A 136 -12.96 19.73 -15.93
CA GLU A 136 -11.92 18.86 -16.46
C GLU A 136 -10.69 18.83 -15.52
N GLY A 137 -10.27 17.64 -15.07
CA GLY A 137 -8.95 17.44 -14.46
C GLY A 137 -8.86 16.46 -13.30
N ILE A 138 -9.90 16.32 -12.47
CA ILE A 138 -9.93 15.34 -11.38
C ILE A 138 -10.42 13.99 -11.92
N ASP A 139 -9.65 12.93 -11.67
CA ASP A 139 -10.04 11.57 -12.01
C ASP A 139 -10.66 10.91 -10.78
N PHE A 140 -11.95 10.58 -10.88
CA PHE A 140 -12.74 10.04 -9.78
C PHE A 140 -13.48 8.78 -10.22
N LEU A 141 -13.42 7.75 -9.38
CA LEU A 141 -14.10 6.47 -9.60
C LEU A 141 -14.70 5.97 -8.29
N SER A 142 -16.03 5.95 -8.19
CA SER A 142 -16.72 5.33 -7.06
C SER A 142 -17.30 3.97 -7.46
N ILE A 143 -17.01 2.93 -6.66
CA ILE A 143 -17.62 1.61 -6.80
C ILE A 143 -18.23 1.15 -5.49
N ASN A 144 -19.39 0.50 -5.57
CA ASN A 144 -19.99 -0.19 -4.44
C ASN A 144 -19.66 -1.68 -4.49
N ILE A 145 -18.92 -2.14 -3.49
CA ILE A 145 -18.45 -3.52 -3.36
C ILE A 145 -19.23 -4.20 -2.22
N ARG A 146 -19.76 -5.40 -2.46
CA ARG A 146 -20.27 -6.28 -1.40
C ARG A 146 -19.39 -7.50 -1.26
N ARG A 147 -19.15 -7.91 -0.02
CA ARG A 147 -18.47 -9.16 0.31
C ARG A 147 -19.44 -10.10 1.04
N GLY A 148 -20.39 -10.65 0.28
CA GLY A 148 -21.55 -11.33 0.87
C GLY A 148 -22.46 -10.38 1.67
N GLY A 149 -23.60 -10.88 2.14
CA GLY A 149 -24.48 -10.14 3.04
C GLY A 149 -25.14 -8.89 2.41
N LYS A 150 -25.52 -7.94 3.27
CA LYS A 150 -26.22 -6.70 2.88
C LYS A 150 -25.34 -5.45 3.01
N ARG A 151 -24.26 -5.49 3.81
CA ARG A 151 -23.36 -4.35 4.03
C ARG A 151 -22.53 -4.10 2.76
N ARG A 152 -22.29 -2.84 2.44
CA ARG A 152 -21.55 -2.39 1.24
C ARG A 152 -20.35 -1.56 1.65
N ILE A 153 -19.25 -1.68 0.90
CA ILE A 153 -18.16 -0.71 0.91
C ILE A 153 -18.36 0.18 -0.31
N GLN A 154 -18.56 1.47 -0.09
CA GLN A 154 -18.35 2.46 -1.12
C GLN A 154 -16.86 2.79 -1.14
N LEU A 155 -16.18 2.34 -2.19
CA LEU A 155 -14.77 2.67 -2.42
C LEU A 155 -14.70 3.77 -3.47
N VAL A 156 -13.94 4.81 -3.17
CA VAL A 156 -13.67 5.93 -4.06
C VAL A 156 -12.17 5.95 -4.32
N GLY A 157 -11.78 5.71 -5.57
CA GLY A 157 -10.44 6.00 -6.05
C GLY A 157 -10.39 7.42 -6.60
N VAL A 158 -9.41 8.22 -6.18
CA VAL A 158 -9.28 9.62 -6.62
C VAL A 158 -7.85 9.98 -7.02
N TYR A 159 -7.72 10.70 -8.13
CA TYR A 159 -6.50 11.41 -8.47
C TYR A 159 -6.82 12.88 -8.74
N VAL A 160 -6.23 13.77 -7.92
CA VAL A 160 -6.28 15.21 -8.11
C VAL A 160 -4.94 15.69 -8.66
N PRO A 161 -4.90 16.43 -9.75
CA PRO A 161 -3.67 16.98 -10.31
C PRO A 161 -3.02 18.07 -9.42
N PRO A 162 -1.69 18.26 -9.50
CA PRO A 162 -0.98 19.23 -8.64
C PRO A 162 -1.23 20.71 -8.97
N ASN A 163 -1.67 21.03 -10.19
CA ASN A 163 -1.83 22.42 -10.66
C ASN A 163 -3.30 22.78 -10.91
N LEU A 164 -4.21 22.22 -10.11
CA LEU A 164 -5.63 22.55 -10.19
C LEU A 164 -5.89 23.93 -9.57
N SER A 165 -6.69 24.78 -10.21
CA SER A 165 -6.97 26.12 -9.68
C SER A 165 -7.91 26.06 -8.46
N ASP A 166 -7.84 27.08 -7.61
CA ASP A 166 -8.63 27.14 -6.37
C ASP A 166 -10.14 27.09 -6.64
N GLU A 167 -10.61 27.73 -7.72
CA GLU A 167 -12.03 27.72 -8.11
C GLU A 167 -12.49 26.30 -8.43
N VAL A 168 -11.65 25.55 -9.15
CA VAL A 168 -11.94 24.17 -9.55
C VAL A 168 -11.90 23.24 -8.34
N TRP A 169 -11.03 23.50 -7.37
CA TRP A 169 -11.02 22.78 -6.08
C TRP A 169 -12.32 22.98 -5.31
N GLU A 170 -12.77 24.23 -5.17
CA GLU A 170 -13.97 24.59 -4.39
C GLU A 170 -15.26 24.03 -5.02
N GLU A 171 -15.41 24.15 -6.35
CA GLU A 171 -16.59 23.65 -7.05
C GLU A 171 -16.66 22.12 -7.07
N GLN A 172 -15.53 21.42 -7.23
CA GLN A 172 -15.56 19.98 -7.49
C GLN A 172 -15.47 19.12 -6.25
N ILE A 173 -14.55 19.40 -5.32
CA ILE A 173 -14.27 18.49 -4.20
C ILE A 173 -15.30 18.69 -3.09
N LEU A 174 -15.72 19.93 -2.83
CA LEU A 174 -16.70 20.22 -1.79
C LEU A 174 -18.11 19.71 -2.16
N ASP A 175 -18.44 19.69 -3.46
CA ASP A 175 -19.68 19.11 -3.98
C ASP A 175 -19.58 17.59 -4.26
N TRP A 176 -18.56 16.90 -3.74
CA TRP A 176 -18.59 15.45 -3.70
C TRP A 176 -19.79 14.99 -2.88
N ASN A 177 -20.90 14.75 -3.58
CA ASN A 177 -22.11 14.16 -3.07
C ASN A 177 -21.88 12.66 -2.91
N ILE A 178 -20.87 12.32 -2.10
CA ILE A 178 -20.61 10.99 -1.61
C ILE A 178 -21.78 10.69 -0.69
N ARG A 179 -22.80 10.06 -1.28
CA ARG A 179 -23.92 9.47 -0.56
C ARG A 179 -23.37 8.32 0.26
N SER A 180 -22.73 8.62 1.39
CA SER A 180 -22.33 7.59 2.34
C SER A 180 -23.60 6.81 2.66
N ASN A 181 -23.70 5.57 2.21
CA ASN A 181 -24.83 4.74 2.57
C ASN A 181 -24.81 4.62 4.09
N GLU A 182 -25.90 4.99 4.77
CA GLU A 182 -25.98 4.92 6.24
C GLU A 182 -25.62 3.53 6.79
N LYS A 183 -25.79 2.48 5.97
CA LYS A 183 -25.57 1.07 6.33
C LYS A 183 -24.31 0.46 5.69
N GLY A 184 -23.36 1.27 5.24
CA GLY A 184 -22.12 0.81 4.61
C GLY A 184 -20.88 1.51 5.16
N ALA A 185 -19.70 1.04 4.75
CA ALA A 185 -18.46 1.76 4.95
C ALA A 185 -18.16 2.65 3.74
N LEU A 186 -17.44 3.74 3.98
CA LEU A 186 -16.88 4.61 2.95
C LEU A 186 -15.36 4.59 3.09
N VAL A 187 -14.67 4.35 1.98
CA VAL A 187 -13.21 4.49 1.87
C VAL A 187 -12.92 5.36 0.66
N ILE A 188 -12.18 6.44 0.85
CA ILE A 188 -11.64 7.29 -0.21
C ILE A 188 -10.13 7.11 -0.19
N ALA A 189 -9.53 6.78 -1.32
CA ALA A 189 -8.11 6.49 -1.39
C ALA A 189 -7.51 6.96 -2.72
N GLY A 190 -6.32 7.52 -2.67
CA GLY A 190 -5.59 7.93 -3.87
C GLY A 190 -4.67 9.11 -3.63
N ASP A 191 -4.29 9.78 -4.72
CA ASP A 191 -3.35 10.89 -4.72
C ASP A 191 -4.11 12.20 -4.94
N ILE A 192 -4.12 13.05 -3.93
CA ILE A 192 -4.84 14.33 -3.96
C ILE A 192 -3.91 15.52 -4.25
N ASN A 193 -2.60 15.29 -4.41
CA ASN A 193 -1.59 16.32 -4.62
C ASN A 193 -1.72 17.56 -3.71
N SER A 194 -2.14 17.33 -2.47
CA SER A 194 -2.22 18.37 -1.44
C SER A 194 -1.71 17.83 -0.11
N HIS A 195 -1.47 18.75 0.82
CA HIS A 195 -0.87 18.44 2.12
C HIS A 195 -1.66 19.14 3.22
N GLY A 196 -1.93 18.42 4.31
CA GLY A 196 -2.56 18.91 5.53
C GLY A 196 -1.98 18.19 6.74
N SER A 197 -2.79 17.98 7.78
CA SER A 197 -2.48 17.26 9.02
C SER A 197 -2.02 15.81 8.84
N TRP A 198 -2.13 15.24 7.63
CA TRP A 198 -1.55 13.94 7.25
C TRP A 198 -0.13 14.03 6.67
N SER A 199 0.45 15.22 6.66
CA SER A 199 1.78 15.48 6.14
C SER A 199 2.57 16.37 7.09
N SER A 200 3.89 16.48 6.86
CA SER A 200 4.77 17.39 7.58
C SER A 200 4.63 18.85 7.11
N MET A 201 3.82 19.10 6.09
CA MET A 201 3.56 20.41 5.48
C MET A 201 2.06 20.59 5.31
N SER A 202 1.59 21.84 5.24
CA SER A 202 0.20 22.14 4.85
C SER A 202 0.15 23.01 3.59
N THR A 203 -0.98 22.93 2.90
CA THR A 203 -1.36 23.68 1.71
C THR A 203 -2.79 24.16 1.87
N VAL A 204 -3.17 25.25 1.23
CA VAL A 204 -4.55 25.77 1.25
C VAL A 204 -5.56 24.71 0.80
N ALA A 205 -5.22 23.94 -0.24
CA ALA A 205 -6.06 22.83 -0.70
C ALA A 205 -6.20 21.73 0.37
N GLY A 206 -5.15 21.45 1.14
CA GLY A 206 -5.22 20.49 2.23
C GLY A 206 -6.10 20.97 3.38
N ASP A 207 -5.96 22.23 3.80
CA ASP A 207 -6.82 22.83 4.84
C ASP A 207 -8.31 22.74 4.45
N ARG A 208 -8.63 23.02 3.18
CA ARG A 208 -10.01 22.88 2.64
C ARG A 208 -10.52 21.43 2.69
N ILE A 209 -9.66 20.46 2.40
CA ILE A 209 -10.02 19.03 2.49
C ILE A 209 -10.32 18.64 3.93
N GLU A 210 -9.59 19.17 4.90
CA GLU A 210 -9.85 18.90 6.32
C GLU A 210 -11.19 19.47 6.77
N GLU A 211 -11.48 20.72 6.40
CA GLU A 211 -12.78 21.33 6.69
C GLU A 211 -13.93 20.53 6.06
N TRP A 212 -13.74 20.07 4.83
CA TRP A 212 -14.68 19.17 4.16
C TRP A 212 -14.84 17.84 4.90
N CYS A 213 -13.73 17.21 5.31
CA CYS A 213 -13.75 15.97 6.08
C CYS A 213 -14.54 16.12 7.39
N VAL A 214 -14.29 17.19 8.13
CA VAL A 214 -15.05 17.53 9.36
C VAL A 214 -16.54 17.69 9.05
N THR A 215 -16.88 18.42 7.99
CA THR A 215 -18.27 18.68 7.59
C THR A 215 -19.01 17.39 7.18
N LYS A 216 -18.31 16.43 6.56
CA LYS A 216 -18.88 15.17 6.07
C LYS A 216 -18.79 14.01 7.07
N GLY A 217 -18.15 14.20 8.23
CA GLY A 217 -17.90 13.11 9.18
C GLY A 217 -16.97 12.05 8.58
N ILE A 218 -15.86 12.51 8.00
CA ILE A 218 -14.79 11.72 7.40
C ILE A 218 -13.50 11.99 8.19
N GLU A 219 -12.73 10.94 8.41
CA GLU A 219 -11.43 10.97 9.09
C GLU A 219 -10.32 10.60 8.10
N ILE A 220 -9.17 11.26 8.23
CA ILE A 220 -7.97 10.93 7.48
C ILE A 220 -7.11 10.01 8.35
N LEU A 221 -6.69 8.86 7.82
CA LEU A 221 -6.03 7.81 8.61
C LEU A 221 -4.50 7.78 8.50
N ASN A 222 -3.94 8.57 7.60
CA ASN A 222 -2.51 8.63 7.35
C ASN A 222 -1.73 9.03 8.62
N ASP A 223 -0.54 8.44 8.78
CA ASP A 223 0.42 8.90 9.78
C ASP A 223 1.18 10.13 9.25
N PRO A 224 1.10 11.30 9.90
CA PRO A 224 1.73 12.54 9.43
C PRO A 224 3.27 12.48 9.34
N VAL A 225 3.89 11.55 10.08
CA VAL A 225 5.34 11.39 10.12
C VAL A 225 5.84 10.55 8.95
N ILE A 226 4.97 9.73 8.36
CA ILE A 226 5.34 8.75 7.34
C ILE A 226 5.01 9.31 5.96
N PRO A 227 6.02 9.62 5.12
CA PRO A 227 5.77 10.14 3.78
C PRO A 227 5.13 9.09 2.88
N THR A 228 4.33 9.55 1.92
CA THR A 228 3.75 8.70 0.87
C THR A 228 4.38 8.92 -0.50
N ARG A 229 5.32 9.87 -0.62
CA ARG A 229 6.11 10.11 -1.81
C ARG A 229 7.55 10.48 -1.47
N ILE A 230 8.48 9.93 -2.24
CA ILE A 230 9.93 10.18 -2.19
C ILE A 230 10.35 10.64 -3.59
N ALA A 231 10.46 11.95 -3.78
CA ALA A 231 10.95 12.54 -5.01
C ALA A 231 12.42 12.95 -4.87
N THR A 232 13.15 12.89 -5.98
CA THR A 232 14.47 13.51 -6.11
C THR A 232 14.28 14.90 -6.72
N THR A 233 14.81 15.93 -6.08
CA THR A 233 14.79 17.31 -6.60
C THR A 233 16.17 17.93 -6.49
N THR A 234 16.35 19.12 -7.05
CA THR A 234 17.60 19.88 -7.01
C THR A 234 17.41 21.11 -6.12
N ASN A 235 18.32 21.32 -5.17
CA ASN A 235 18.31 22.50 -4.32
C ASN A 235 18.78 23.75 -5.09
N SER A 236 18.75 24.93 -4.46
CA SER A 236 19.20 26.17 -5.09
C SER A 236 20.70 26.22 -5.45
N MET A 237 21.51 25.31 -4.90
CA MET A 237 22.94 25.18 -5.17
C MET A 237 23.25 24.19 -6.29
N GLY A 238 22.24 23.47 -6.81
CA GLY A 238 22.41 22.48 -7.85
C GLY A 238 22.56 21.04 -7.34
N ASP A 239 22.59 20.82 -6.03
CA ASP A 239 22.76 19.48 -5.44
C ASP A 239 21.42 18.72 -5.44
N ARG A 240 21.47 17.42 -5.72
CA ARG A 240 20.32 16.54 -5.60
C ARG A 240 19.99 16.26 -4.13
N ILE A 241 18.72 16.44 -3.80
CA ILE A 241 18.18 16.21 -2.46
C ILE A 241 16.90 15.36 -2.53
N ILE A 242 16.61 14.69 -1.42
CA ILE A 242 15.33 13.99 -1.23
C ILE A 242 14.26 15.00 -0.82
N GLN A 243 13.15 14.99 -1.54
CA GLN A 243 11.92 15.61 -1.12
C GLN A 243 10.93 14.54 -0.65
N LEU A 244 10.66 14.54 0.66
CA LEU A 244 9.63 13.73 1.27
C LEU A 244 8.33 14.52 1.31
N SER A 245 7.22 13.91 0.88
CA SER A 245 5.90 14.53 0.93
C SER A 245 4.82 13.47 1.11
N SER A 246 3.60 13.89 1.45
CA SER A 246 2.45 12.98 1.61
C SER A 246 1.25 13.41 0.77
N PRO A 247 1.32 13.32 -0.58
CA PRO A 247 0.20 13.69 -1.45
C PRO A 247 -0.89 12.59 -1.50
N ASP A 248 -0.54 11.34 -1.18
CA ASP A 248 -1.50 10.24 -1.12
C ASP A 248 -2.22 10.16 0.22
N VAL A 249 -3.52 9.88 0.19
CA VAL A 249 -4.40 9.82 1.36
C VAL A 249 -5.27 8.57 1.37
N ILE A 250 -5.62 8.15 2.58
CA ILE A 250 -6.75 7.27 2.86
C ILE A 250 -7.67 7.97 3.85
N MET A 251 -8.93 8.12 3.46
CA MET A 251 -9.99 8.70 4.27
C MET A 251 -11.11 7.69 4.45
N VAL A 252 -11.74 7.71 5.62
CA VAL A 252 -12.87 6.83 5.95
C VAL A 252 -13.96 7.60 6.66
N LYS A 253 -15.18 7.06 6.69
CA LYS A 253 -16.21 7.59 7.57
C LYS A 253 -15.75 7.53 9.03
N THR A 254 -16.02 8.56 9.83
CA THR A 254 -15.62 8.61 11.26
C THR A 254 -16.07 7.37 12.04
N ALA A 255 -17.26 6.86 11.75
CA ALA A 255 -17.79 5.64 12.39
C ALA A 255 -16.97 4.36 12.10
N ASP A 256 -16.22 4.33 10.99
CA ASP A 256 -15.37 3.20 10.59
C ASP A 256 -13.89 3.40 11.00
N ALA A 257 -13.49 4.60 11.42
CA ALA A 257 -12.10 4.92 11.76
C ALA A 257 -11.54 4.04 12.89
N ILE A 258 -12.33 3.80 13.96
CA ILE A 258 -11.92 2.92 15.07
C ILE A 258 -11.70 1.46 14.65
N ASN A 259 -12.30 1.06 13.53
CA ASN A 259 -12.21 -0.28 12.95
C ASN A 259 -11.22 -0.35 11.80
N SER A 260 -10.39 0.68 11.64
CA SER A 260 -9.48 0.83 10.52
C SER A 260 -8.03 0.97 11.01
N MET A 261 -7.10 0.31 10.31
CA MET A 261 -5.67 0.46 10.58
C MET A 261 -4.94 0.78 9.29
N TRP A 262 -4.21 1.89 9.29
CA TRP A 262 -3.39 2.35 8.17
C TRP A 262 -1.96 1.82 8.27
N GLU A 263 -1.36 1.48 7.12
CA GLU A 263 0.02 1.00 7.00
C GLU A 263 0.66 1.52 5.71
N SER A 264 1.98 1.75 5.71
CA SER A 264 2.76 2.08 4.51
C SER A 264 3.82 1.02 4.19
N PHE A 265 4.14 0.88 2.90
CA PHE A 265 5.08 -0.12 2.37
C PHE A 265 6.09 0.55 1.43
N PRO A 266 7.05 1.31 1.97
CA PRO A 266 7.98 2.09 1.17
C PRO A 266 8.94 1.26 0.31
N GLU A 267 9.13 -0.03 0.65
CA GLU A 267 9.87 -0.99 -0.17
C GLU A 267 9.09 -1.49 -1.40
N GLU A 268 7.79 -1.18 -1.49
CA GLU A 268 6.87 -1.61 -2.55
C GLU A 268 6.52 -0.46 -3.52
N SER A 269 7.52 0.33 -3.92
CA SER A 269 7.31 1.48 -4.82
C SER A 269 7.29 1.15 -6.31
N CYS A 270 7.53 -0.10 -6.72
CA CYS A 270 7.55 -0.61 -8.10
C CYS A 270 8.22 0.28 -9.19
N GLY A 271 9.12 1.19 -8.81
CA GLY A 271 9.74 2.18 -9.71
C GLY A 271 9.07 3.55 -9.78
N SER A 272 7.88 3.72 -9.18
CA SER A 272 7.27 5.03 -8.90
C SER A 272 8.01 5.76 -7.76
N ASP A 273 7.91 7.08 -7.75
CA ASP A 273 8.31 7.92 -6.62
C ASP A 273 7.29 7.89 -5.46
N HIS A 274 6.10 7.32 -5.69
CA HIS A 274 5.09 7.11 -4.64
C HIS A 274 5.26 5.78 -3.90
N ILE A 275 4.83 5.79 -2.65
CA ILE A 275 4.84 4.66 -1.73
C ILE A 275 3.46 4.06 -1.68
N THR A 276 3.41 2.73 -1.72
CA THR A 276 2.19 1.97 -1.50
C THR A 276 1.70 2.15 -0.05
N ILE A 277 0.42 2.48 0.12
CA ILE A 277 -0.24 2.56 1.44
C ILE A 277 -1.48 1.66 1.48
N GLN A 278 -1.86 1.19 2.66
CA GLN A 278 -2.93 0.21 2.85
C GLN A 278 -3.79 0.59 4.05
N ILE A 279 -5.07 0.23 3.96
CA ILE A 279 -5.99 0.21 5.09
C ILE A 279 -6.49 -1.22 5.32
N ASN A 280 -6.48 -1.62 6.58
CA ASN A 280 -7.11 -2.83 7.07
C ASN A 280 -8.43 -2.44 7.74
N LEU A 281 -9.55 -2.72 7.07
CA LEU A 281 -10.89 -2.42 7.57
C LEU A 281 -11.48 -3.67 8.23
N LEU A 282 -11.80 -3.61 9.52
CA LEU A 282 -12.50 -4.68 10.21
C LEU A 282 -13.97 -4.72 9.75
N TRP A 283 -14.33 -5.84 9.15
CA TRP A 283 -15.59 -6.13 8.51
C TRP A 283 -16.33 -7.25 9.24
N SER A 284 -17.25 -6.88 10.11
CA SER A 284 -17.94 -7.80 11.04
C SER A 284 -19.12 -8.60 10.46
N ASP A 285 -19.33 -8.60 9.14
CA ASP A 285 -20.36 -9.46 8.56
C ASP A 285 -19.93 -10.92 8.67
N LYS A 286 -20.63 -11.68 9.52
CA LYS A 286 -20.49 -13.14 9.76
C LYS A 286 -20.86 -13.99 8.54
N THR A 287 -20.33 -13.65 7.36
CA THR A 287 -20.47 -14.48 6.17
C THR A 287 -19.27 -15.42 6.12
N ASN A 288 -19.53 -16.72 6.32
CA ASN A 288 -18.58 -17.80 6.12
C ASN A 288 -18.29 -17.98 4.62
N LEU A 289 -17.86 -16.92 3.94
CA LEU A 289 -17.33 -17.01 2.58
C LEU A 289 -15.88 -17.45 2.73
N GLY A 290 -15.70 -18.78 2.69
CA GLY A 290 -14.42 -19.42 2.86
C GLY A 290 -13.36 -18.74 2.00
N HIS A 291 -12.37 -18.12 2.65
CA HIS A 291 -11.18 -17.67 1.96
C HIS A 291 -10.62 -18.87 1.20
N VAL A 292 -10.53 -18.77 -0.13
CA VAL A 292 -9.71 -19.68 -0.91
C VAL A 292 -8.25 -19.31 -0.60
N LYS A 293 -7.76 -19.77 0.55
CA LYS A 293 -6.34 -19.70 0.86
C LYS A 293 -5.63 -20.42 -0.27
N TYR A 294 -4.74 -19.72 -0.97
CA TYR A 294 -3.75 -20.37 -1.84
C TYR A 294 -2.89 -21.26 -0.92
N ARG A 295 -3.35 -22.49 -0.67
CA ARG A 295 -2.66 -23.42 0.21
C ARG A 295 -1.42 -23.87 -0.53
N LYS A 296 -0.24 -23.45 -0.04
CA LYS A 296 1.03 -24.07 -0.43
C LYS A 296 0.86 -25.58 -0.23
N LYS A 297 0.97 -26.36 -1.30
CA LYS A 297 0.81 -27.81 -1.25
C LYS A 297 2.09 -28.39 -0.66
N TRP A 298 2.01 -29.44 0.15
CA TRP A 298 3.21 -30.16 0.58
C TRP A 298 3.81 -30.91 -0.62
N LYS A 299 5.14 -30.80 -0.84
CA LYS A 299 5.82 -31.61 -1.85
C LYS A 299 6.14 -32.98 -1.22
N LEU A 300 5.12 -33.81 -1.02
CA LEU A 300 5.26 -35.13 -0.35
C LEU A 300 6.30 -36.03 -1.03
N LYS A 301 6.52 -35.89 -2.34
CA LYS A 301 7.57 -36.60 -3.08
C LYS A 301 9.01 -36.19 -2.71
N LYS A 302 9.19 -35.02 -2.09
CA LYS A 302 10.48 -34.48 -1.62
C LYS A 302 10.56 -34.44 -0.08
N ALA A 303 9.62 -35.10 0.60
CA ALA A 303 9.62 -35.18 2.05
C ALA A 303 10.84 -35.94 2.55
N ASP A 304 11.51 -35.40 3.56
CA ASP A 304 12.49 -36.13 4.36
C ASP A 304 11.72 -36.90 5.46
N TRP A 305 11.32 -38.13 5.16
CA TRP A 305 10.53 -38.94 6.09
C TRP A 305 11.32 -39.39 7.31
N ASP A 306 12.66 -39.39 7.24
CA ASP A 306 13.51 -39.74 8.36
C ASP A 306 13.57 -38.59 9.37
N LEU A 307 13.82 -37.37 8.89
CA LEU A 307 13.73 -36.16 9.70
C LEU A 307 12.32 -35.98 10.28
N PHE A 308 11.26 -36.27 9.51
CA PHE A 308 9.89 -36.21 10.01
C PHE A 308 9.65 -37.15 11.19
N ARG A 309 10.13 -38.40 11.08
CA ARG A 309 10.02 -39.41 12.15
C ARG A 309 10.83 -39.01 13.38
N GLU A 310 12.02 -38.47 13.18
CA GLU A 310 12.85 -37.95 14.27
C GLU A 310 12.13 -36.82 15.01
N ARG A 311 11.61 -35.82 14.29
CA ARG A 311 10.88 -34.70 14.88
C ARG A 311 9.58 -35.09 15.56
N LEU A 312 8.81 -36.02 14.99
CA LEU A 312 7.64 -36.57 15.67
C LEU A 312 8.01 -37.27 16.97
N ARG A 313 9.13 -37.98 17.01
CA ARG A 313 9.59 -38.62 18.25
C ARG A 313 9.96 -37.58 19.30
N VAL A 314 10.73 -36.56 18.93
CA VAL A 314 11.08 -35.47 19.85
C VAL A 314 9.82 -34.72 20.32
N TYR A 315 8.97 -34.27 19.40
CA TYR A 315 7.82 -33.44 19.74
C TYR A 315 6.68 -34.19 20.38
N CYS A 316 6.41 -35.45 20.01
CA CYS A 316 5.29 -36.18 20.59
C CYS A 316 5.73 -37.12 21.70
N VAL A 317 6.86 -37.81 21.57
CA VAL A 317 7.24 -38.84 22.55
C VAL A 317 7.98 -38.22 23.72
N ASP A 318 8.88 -37.27 23.50
CA ASP A 318 9.67 -36.70 24.60
C ASP A 318 8.92 -35.57 25.33
N SER A 319 8.11 -34.77 24.63
CA SER A 319 7.26 -33.76 25.29
C SER A 319 6.13 -34.34 26.15
N MET A 320 5.64 -35.54 25.80
CA MET A 320 4.59 -36.22 26.57
C MET A 320 5.13 -37.03 27.76
N LYS A 321 6.45 -37.29 27.81
CA LYS A 321 7.09 -37.99 28.94
C LYS A 321 7.19 -37.15 30.20
N ASP A 322 7.19 -35.83 30.08
CA ASP A 322 7.26 -34.90 31.22
C ASP A 322 5.92 -34.72 31.96
N GLY A 323 4.93 -35.60 31.73
CA GLY A 323 3.78 -35.76 32.62
C GLY A 323 2.83 -34.56 32.66
N GLY A 324 2.75 -33.80 31.56
CA GLY A 324 1.81 -32.69 31.43
C GLY A 324 0.39 -33.13 31.79
N ARG A 325 -0.19 -32.53 32.84
CA ARG A 325 -1.59 -32.73 33.23
C ARG A 325 -2.48 -32.05 32.19
N TYR A 326 -2.84 -32.76 31.12
CA TYR A 326 -3.86 -32.30 30.19
C TYR A 326 -5.21 -32.33 30.89
N GLN A 327 -5.96 -31.22 30.83
CA GLN A 327 -7.22 -31.11 31.55
C GLN A 327 -8.35 -31.86 30.84
N ASN A 328 -8.22 -32.10 29.54
CA ASN A 328 -9.21 -32.78 28.73
C ASN A 328 -8.61 -33.35 27.43
N ALA A 329 -9.43 -34.14 26.70
CA ALA A 329 -9.03 -34.76 25.44
C ALA A 329 -8.79 -33.75 24.29
N GLN A 330 -9.41 -32.56 24.34
CA GLN A 330 -9.23 -31.53 23.31
C GLN A 330 -7.83 -30.93 23.38
N GLU A 331 -7.32 -30.63 24.59
CA GLU A 331 -5.96 -30.14 24.78
C GLU A 331 -4.91 -31.12 24.28
N LEU A 332 -5.12 -32.42 24.50
CA LEU A 332 -4.24 -33.47 23.99
C LEU A 332 -4.29 -33.55 22.46
N TYR A 333 -5.47 -33.44 21.87
CA TYR A 333 -5.66 -33.44 20.42
C TYR A 333 -4.97 -32.23 19.77
N ASP A 334 -5.18 -31.03 20.32
CA ASP A 334 -4.59 -29.79 19.81
C ASP A 334 -3.06 -29.82 19.89
N LEU A 335 -2.52 -30.37 20.99
CA LEU A 335 -1.09 -30.57 21.14
C LEU A 335 -0.54 -31.56 20.10
N LEU A 336 -1.19 -32.71 19.92
CA LEU A 336 -0.79 -33.70 18.92
C LEU A 336 -0.83 -33.10 17.51
N GLU A 337 -1.91 -32.38 17.18
CA GLU A 337 -2.06 -31.73 15.89
C GLU A 337 -0.95 -30.68 15.65
N SER A 338 -0.64 -29.87 16.67
CA SER A 338 0.45 -28.88 16.64
C SER A 338 1.82 -29.51 16.42
N ASN A 339 2.10 -30.61 17.13
CA ASN A 339 3.37 -31.33 17.02
C ASN A 339 3.55 -31.97 15.65
N ILE A 340 2.49 -32.58 15.10
CA ILE A 340 2.49 -33.13 13.73
C ILE A 340 2.70 -32.02 12.71
N LYS A 341 2.03 -30.87 12.87
CA LYS A 341 2.20 -29.70 11.99
C LYS A 341 3.65 -29.19 12.03
N SER A 342 4.26 -29.10 13.20
CA SER A 342 5.65 -28.64 13.38
C SER A 342 6.65 -29.60 12.74
N ALA A 343 6.51 -30.90 12.98
CA ALA A 343 7.34 -31.91 12.33
C ALA A 343 7.20 -31.86 10.80
N LEU A 344 5.98 -31.69 10.28
CA LEU A 344 5.74 -31.54 8.85
C LEU A 344 6.43 -30.29 8.27
N ILE A 345 6.39 -29.15 8.98
CA ILE A 345 7.01 -27.89 8.54
C ILE A 345 8.51 -28.04 8.33
N GLU A 346 9.19 -28.77 9.21
CA GLU A 346 10.64 -28.95 9.14
C GLU A 346 11.06 -30.00 8.12
N ALA A 347 10.30 -31.09 8.02
CA ALA A 347 10.72 -32.26 7.26
C ALA A 347 10.16 -32.32 5.83
N VAL A 348 9.03 -31.68 5.58
CA VAL A 348 8.38 -31.72 4.27
C VAL A 348 8.49 -30.36 3.61
N PRO A 349 9.28 -30.20 2.54
CA PRO A 349 9.31 -28.95 1.81
C PRO A 349 7.91 -28.69 1.27
N ARG A 350 7.37 -27.51 1.58
CA ARG A 350 6.16 -27.01 0.91
C ARG A 350 6.51 -26.72 -0.55
N THR A 351 5.50 -26.59 -1.41
CA THR A 351 5.69 -25.93 -2.69
C THR A 351 6.28 -24.56 -2.41
N THR A 352 7.58 -24.42 -2.64
CA THR A 352 8.14 -23.16 -3.10
C THR A 352 7.25 -22.74 -4.26
N ARG A 353 6.82 -21.46 -4.28
CA ARG A 353 6.23 -20.88 -5.50
C ARG A 353 7.08 -21.42 -6.64
N ALA A 354 6.47 -21.97 -7.69
CA ALA A 354 7.31 -22.28 -8.82
C ALA A 354 8.04 -20.98 -9.19
N ARG A 355 9.23 -21.06 -9.78
CA ARG A 355 9.66 -19.95 -10.62
C ARG A 355 8.61 -19.92 -11.74
N GLU A 356 7.54 -19.16 -11.57
CA GLU A 356 6.25 -19.42 -12.23
C GLU A 356 5.86 -18.33 -13.23
N TYR A 357 6.79 -17.43 -13.53
CA TYR A 357 6.58 -16.38 -14.50
C TYR A 357 7.73 -16.39 -15.48
N ILE A 358 7.46 -16.83 -16.71
CA ILE A 358 8.43 -16.83 -17.82
C ILE A 358 9.00 -15.42 -18.04
N TRP A 359 8.24 -14.38 -17.66
CA TRP A 359 8.61 -12.97 -17.73
C TRP A 359 9.42 -12.44 -16.52
N TRP A 360 9.65 -13.25 -15.48
CA TRP A 360 10.42 -12.85 -14.30
C TRP A 360 11.74 -13.63 -14.23
N THR A 361 12.75 -13.11 -14.91
CA THR A 361 14.08 -13.72 -14.99
C THR A 361 14.92 -13.38 -13.76
N ASP A 362 16.03 -14.10 -13.57
CA ASP A 362 17.00 -13.81 -12.50
C ASP A 362 17.64 -12.41 -12.67
N GLU A 363 17.72 -11.91 -13.91
CA GLU A 363 18.17 -10.55 -14.23
C GLU A 363 17.18 -9.49 -13.72
N VAL A 364 15.88 -9.66 -13.97
CA VAL A 364 14.84 -8.74 -13.47
C VAL A 364 14.80 -8.73 -11.94
N GLU A 365 14.88 -9.90 -11.30
CA GLU A 365 14.96 -9.99 -9.84
C GLU A 365 16.21 -9.27 -9.30
N GLY A 366 17.36 -9.44 -9.97
CA GLY A 366 18.60 -8.74 -9.65
C GLY A 366 18.46 -7.23 -9.72
N ALA A 367 17.94 -6.70 -10.83
CA ALA A 367 17.74 -5.26 -11.03
C ALA A 367 16.80 -4.65 -9.97
N VAL A 368 15.67 -5.32 -9.68
CA VAL A 368 14.72 -4.88 -8.65
C VAL A 368 15.37 -4.89 -7.27
N LYS A 369 16.14 -5.92 -6.94
CA LYS A 369 16.86 -6.01 -5.67
C LYS A 369 17.87 -4.87 -5.53
N THR A 370 18.70 -4.64 -6.54
CA THR A 370 19.66 -3.52 -6.56
C THR A 370 18.97 -2.18 -6.36
N ARG A 371 17.86 -1.93 -7.08
CA ARG A 371 17.09 -0.68 -6.94
C ARG A 371 16.52 -0.50 -5.53
N ARG A 372 15.98 -1.57 -4.92
CA ARG A 372 15.44 -1.53 -3.54
C ARG A 372 16.54 -1.30 -2.50
N GLU A 373 17.70 -1.93 -2.67
CA GLU A 373 18.86 -1.72 -1.79
C GLU A 373 19.41 -0.30 -1.90
N ALA A 374 19.50 0.25 -3.13
CA ALA A 374 19.88 1.63 -3.38
C ALA A 374 18.90 2.62 -2.74
N LEU A 375 17.58 2.43 -2.92
CA LEU A 375 16.56 3.27 -2.28
C LEU A 375 16.67 3.22 -0.76
N LYS A 376 16.85 2.03 -0.18
CA LYS A 376 17.00 1.86 1.25
C LYS A 376 18.23 2.64 1.75
N LYS A 377 19.38 2.47 1.08
CA LYS A 377 20.61 3.17 1.44
C LYS A 377 20.44 4.69 1.34
N PHE A 378 19.88 5.19 0.25
CA PHE A 378 19.64 6.61 0.04
C PHE A 378 18.72 7.21 1.11
N ARG A 379 17.69 6.47 1.54
CA ARG A 379 16.81 6.89 2.65
C ARG A 379 17.52 6.95 4.00
N GLU A 380 18.44 6.03 4.25
CA GLU A 380 19.20 5.97 5.50
C GLU A 380 20.29 7.05 5.55
N SER A 381 20.93 7.34 4.42
CA SER A 381 22.07 8.26 4.35
C SER A 381 21.69 9.71 4.02
N GLY A 382 20.68 9.91 3.17
CA GLY A 382 20.31 11.22 2.60
C GLY A 382 21.37 11.83 1.69
N LEU A 383 22.41 11.08 1.30
CA LEU A 383 23.56 11.58 0.53
C LEU A 383 23.26 11.61 -0.98
N GLU A 384 23.73 12.64 -1.67
CA GLU A 384 23.60 12.81 -3.12
C GLU A 384 24.14 11.61 -3.92
N GLU A 385 25.33 11.13 -3.56
CA GLU A 385 25.95 9.95 -4.21
C GLU A 385 25.06 8.71 -4.16
N ASP A 386 24.35 8.50 -3.04
CA ASP A 386 23.42 7.37 -2.90
C ASP A 386 22.14 7.59 -3.69
N GLY A 387 21.73 8.85 -3.88
CA GLY A 387 20.63 9.24 -4.76
C GLY A 387 20.95 8.99 -6.22
N ASP A 388 22.16 9.30 -6.65
CA ASP A 388 22.63 9.02 -8.02
C ASP A 388 22.65 7.51 -8.30
N ILE A 389 23.13 6.71 -7.34
CA ILE A 389 23.08 5.24 -7.44
C ILE A 389 21.63 4.75 -7.56
N TYR A 390 20.71 5.33 -6.78
CA TYR A 390 19.29 4.96 -6.85
C TYR A 390 18.66 5.33 -8.21
N GLU A 391 18.91 6.52 -8.75
CA GLU A 391 18.38 6.94 -10.05
C GLU A 391 18.94 6.09 -11.20
N GLN A 392 20.24 5.78 -11.17
CA GLN A 392 20.85 4.83 -12.12
C GLN A 392 20.19 3.46 -12.04
N ALA A 393 19.95 2.95 -10.82
CA ALA A 393 19.28 1.66 -10.60
C ALA A 393 17.79 1.69 -10.98
N ARG A 394 17.16 2.87 -11.00
CA ARG A 394 15.77 3.06 -11.47
C ARG A 394 15.68 3.03 -13.00
N GLY A 395 16.81 3.12 -13.70
CA GLY A 395 16.85 3.24 -15.16
C GLY A 395 16.61 4.67 -15.64
N GLY A 396 16.98 5.67 -14.82
CA GLY A 396 17.03 7.06 -15.27
C GLY A 396 18.12 7.24 -16.33
N GLU A 397 17.76 7.85 -17.46
CA GLU A 397 18.69 8.38 -18.47
C GLU A 397 19.61 9.47 -17.89
#